data_AF-A0A9E1RFK5-F1
#
_entry.id   AF-A0A9E1RFK5-F1
#
_cell.length_a   1.000
_cell.length_b   1.000
_cell.length_c   1.000
_cell.angle_alpha   90.00
_cell.angle_beta   90.00
_cell.angle_gamma   90.00
#
_symmetry.space_group_name_H-M   'P 1'
#
loop_
_entity.id
_entity.type
_entity.pdbx_description
1 polymer ?
#
loop_
_entity_poly.entity_id
_entity_poly.type
_entity_poly.pdbx_seq_one_letter_code
_entity_poly.pdbx_strand_id
1 'polypeptide(L)'
;MPRRGAKYLRIAQSLIADGTHVLTEQVQEHFSIGQARERVKDLFRPNPIIYWLDFLLSAILGWVNFCLAVSAQVGSFKQLLFVGISCLGLYRAILFVHEIAHFKKGAFKVFSWVWNLLCGFPFMIPVFLYHSVHFEHHKQNLYGTRKDGEYFPFALKGRKWMIIHVLFSFLVPILFLARFSILTPLSLMNIRLRNFLMVRMSALVIDLDYQRPESSWKN
;
A
#
# COMPACT_ATOMS: atom_id res chain seq x y z
N MET A 1 -27.97 -4.88 -54.53
CA MET A 1 -26.78 -4.03 -54.81
C MET A 1 -25.68 -4.30 -53.78
N PRO A 2 -24.60 -5.04 -54.13
CA PRO A 2 -23.39 -5.13 -53.31
C PRO A 2 -22.20 -4.56 -54.10
N ARG A 3 -21.86 -3.28 -53.91
CA ARG A 3 -20.74 -2.64 -54.66
C ARG A 3 -19.82 -1.75 -53.81
N ARG A 4 -19.72 -1.99 -52.50
CA ARG A 4 -18.75 -1.27 -51.64
C ARG A 4 -17.69 -2.12 -50.94
N GLY A 5 -17.89 -3.44 -50.81
CA GLY A 5 -16.89 -4.32 -50.16
C GLY A 5 -15.66 -4.66 -51.01
N ALA A 6 -15.81 -4.77 -52.34
CA ALA A 6 -14.72 -5.23 -53.21
C ALA A 6 -13.59 -4.20 -53.43
N LYS A 7 -13.86 -2.89 -53.24
CA LYS A 7 -12.87 -1.83 -53.45
C LYS A 7 -11.86 -1.75 -52.30
N TYR A 8 -12.29 -2.01 -51.06
CA TYR A 8 -11.40 -2.01 -49.89
C TYR A 8 -10.52 -3.26 -49.81
N LEU A 9 -11.02 -4.41 -50.27
CA LEU A 9 -10.21 -5.64 -50.32
C LEU A 9 -9.04 -5.53 -51.32
N ARG A 10 -9.24 -4.90 -52.48
CA ARG A 10 -8.17 -4.71 -53.48
C ARG A 10 -7.09 -3.72 -53.05
N ILE A 11 -7.47 -2.66 -52.31
CA ILE A 11 -6.50 -1.69 -51.77
C ILE A 11 -5.69 -2.33 -50.64
N ALA A 12 -6.33 -3.13 -49.77
CA ALA A 12 -5.62 -3.88 -48.73
C ALA A 12 -4.65 -4.92 -49.34
N GLN A 13 -5.06 -5.61 -50.40
CA GLN A 13 -4.21 -6.58 -51.10
C GLN A 13 -3.05 -5.93 -51.86
N SER A 14 -3.23 -4.75 -52.47
CA SER A 14 -2.13 -4.04 -53.15
C SER A 14 -1.11 -3.47 -52.17
N LEU A 15 -1.53 -3.04 -50.97
CA LEU A 15 -0.63 -2.56 -49.92
C LEU A 15 0.18 -3.70 -49.27
N ILE A 16 -0.33 -4.94 -49.28
CA ILE A 16 0.38 -6.12 -48.77
C ILE A 16 1.41 -6.64 -49.79
N ALA A 17 1.14 -6.49 -51.10
CA ALA A 17 2.00 -7.00 -52.17
C ALA A 17 3.24 -6.13 -52.45
N ASP A 18 3.20 -4.82 -52.19
CA ASP A 18 4.24 -3.87 -52.62
C ASP A 18 5.20 -3.43 -51.48
N GLY A 19 4.91 -3.79 -50.23
CA GLY A 19 5.63 -3.25 -49.06
C GLY A 19 6.25 -4.28 -48.10
N THR A 20 6.06 -5.58 -48.34
CA THR A 20 6.41 -6.64 -47.38
C THR A 20 7.89 -7.03 -47.35
N HIS A 21 8.72 -6.53 -48.28
CA HIS A 21 10.13 -6.92 -48.37
C HIS A 21 11.15 -5.86 -47.93
N VAL A 22 10.75 -4.61 -47.61
CA VAL A 22 11.71 -3.53 -47.32
C VAL A 22 11.50 -2.83 -45.97
N LEU A 23 10.37 -3.06 -45.28
CA LEU A 23 10.10 -2.43 -43.97
C LEU A 23 10.27 -3.35 -42.76
N THR A 24 10.64 -4.61 -42.97
CA THR A 24 10.76 -5.64 -41.91
C THR A 24 12.18 -5.81 -41.39
N GLU A 25 13.12 -4.96 -41.83
CA GLU A 25 14.53 -4.97 -41.40
C GLU A 25 14.95 -3.69 -40.65
N GLN A 26 14.00 -2.83 -40.25
CA GLN A 26 14.25 -1.99 -39.09
C GLN A 26 14.09 -2.85 -37.86
N VAL A 27 15.22 -3.39 -37.41
CA VAL A 27 15.44 -4.01 -36.10
C VAL A 27 14.65 -3.23 -35.07
N GLN A 28 13.46 -3.71 -34.73
CA GLN A 28 12.80 -3.37 -33.49
C GLN A 28 13.68 -4.00 -32.44
N GLU A 29 14.69 -3.25 -31.98
CA GLU A 29 15.54 -3.63 -30.85
C GLU A 29 14.56 -4.02 -29.76
N HIS A 30 14.43 -5.32 -29.54
CA HIS A 30 13.47 -5.87 -28.60
C HIS A 30 14.04 -5.60 -27.20
N PHE A 31 13.90 -4.35 -26.74
CA PHE A 31 14.38 -3.90 -25.45
C PHE A 31 13.79 -4.80 -24.38
N SER A 32 14.61 -5.70 -23.86
CA SER A 32 14.13 -6.73 -22.97
C SER A 32 13.88 -6.13 -21.59
N ILE A 33 12.84 -6.60 -20.89
CA ILE A 33 12.60 -6.21 -19.50
C ILE A 33 13.83 -6.49 -18.61
N GLY A 34 14.63 -7.50 -18.95
CA GLY A 34 15.91 -7.78 -18.28
C GLY A 34 16.94 -6.67 -18.49
N GLN A 35 17.12 -6.22 -19.74
CA GLN A 35 18.02 -5.11 -20.07
C GLN A 35 17.55 -3.80 -19.43
N ALA A 36 16.23 -3.58 -19.40
CA ALA A 36 15.62 -2.46 -18.67
C ALA A 36 16.02 -2.50 -17.20
N ARG A 37 15.75 -3.63 -16.51
CA ARG A 37 16.06 -3.81 -15.09
C ARG A 37 17.53 -3.62 -14.76
N GLU A 38 18.43 -4.12 -15.61
CA GLU A 38 19.88 -3.95 -15.43
C GLU A 38 20.31 -2.48 -15.50
N ARG A 39 19.72 -1.68 -16.40
CA ARG A 39 20.03 -0.25 -16.54
C ARG A 39 19.56 0.61 -15.37
N VAL A 40 18.55 0.17 -14.62
CA VAL A 40 17.97 0.92 -13.48
C VAL A 40 18.25 0.28 -12.12
N LYS A 41 19.07 -0.79 -12.07
CA LYS A 41 19.27 -1.59 -10.84
C LYS A 41 19.84 -0.79 -9.66
N ASP A 42 20.61 0.24 -9.96
CA ASP A 42 21.22 1.16 -9.00
C ASP A 42 20.18 2.06 -8.34
N LEU A 43 19.13 2.45 -9.07
CA LEU A 43 18.00 3.25 -8.56
C LEU A 43 17.19 2.52 -7.49
N PHE A 44 17.24 1.18 -7.45
CA PHE A 44 16.52 0.37 -6.46
C PHE A 44 17.30 0.12 -5.15
N ARG A 45 18.50 0.70 -4.99
CA ARG A 45 19.25 0.59 -3.73
C ARG A 45 18.73 1.61 -2.71
N PRO A 46 18.14 1.18 -1.58
CA PRO A 46 17.63 2.13 -0.59
C PRO A 46 18.78 2.93 0.02
N ASN A 47 18.67 4.26 0.03
CA ASN A 47 19.63 5.13 0.70
C ASN A 47 19.17 5.40 2.14
N PRO A 48 19.82 4.83 3.17
CA PRO A 48 19.36 4.96 4.55
C PRO A 48 19.32 6.40 5.05
N ILE A 49 20.20 7.28 4.56
CA ILE A 49 20.24 8.69 5.00
C ILE A 49 18.97 9.41 4.58
N ILE A 50 18.52 9.21 3.33
CA ILE A 50 17.29 9.82 2.83
C ILE A 50 16.08 9.34 3.63
N TYR A 51 16.00 8.02 3.88
CA TYR A 51 14.91 7.43 4.66
C TYR A 51 14.86 7.98 6.08
N TRP A 52 15.99 8.00 6.80
CA TRP A 52 16.05 8.51 8.17
C TRP A 52 15.74 10.00 8.26
N LEU A 53 16.31 10.82 7.38
CA LEU A 53 16.08 12.26 7.40
C LEU A 53 14.62 12.60 7.09
N ASP A 54 14.06 12.06 6.01
CA ASP A 54 12.67 12.33 5.63
C ASP A 54 11.70 11.86 6.73
N PHE A 55 11.88 10.64 7.23
CA PHE A 55 11.04 10.11 8.30
C PHE A 55 11.13 10.92 9.59
N LEU A 56 12.34 11.18 10.10
CA LEU A 56 12.51 11.88 11.38
C LEU A 56 12.09 13.34 11.30
N LEU A 57 12.40 14.05 10.21
CA LEU A 57 11.95 15.43 10.02
C LEU A 57 10.41 15.48 9.96
N SER A 58 9.78 14.58 9.22
CA SER A 58 8.32 14.49 9.13
C SER A 58 7.69 14.16 10.48
N ALA A 59 8.24 13.19 11.22
CA ALA A 59 7.74 12.80 12.53
C ALA A 59 7.91 13.92 13.57
N ILE A 60 9.09 14.56 13.62
CA ILE A 60 9.36 15.68 14.55
C ILE A 60 8.42 16.85 14.23
N LEU A 61 8.33 17.25 12.96
CA LEU A 61 7.44 18.33 12.56
C LEU A 61 5.99 18.01 12.92
N GLY A 62 5.56 16.78 12.66
CA GLY A 62 4.25 16.26 13.01
C GLY A 62 3.95 16.35 14.51
N TRP A 63 4.76 15.69 15.34
CA TRP A 63 4.55 15.60 16.78
C TRP A 63 4.72 16.93 17.51
N VAL A 64 5.69 17.76 17.11
CA VAL A 64 5.86 19.10 17.70
C VAL A 64 4.63 19.96 17.44
N ASN A 65 4.13 19.97 16.19
CA ASN A 65 2.93 20.73 15.86
C ASN A 65 1.67 20.14 16.50
N PHE A 66 1.58 18.83 16.69
CA PHE A 66 0.51 18.23 17.49
C PHE A 66 0.50 18.80 18.93
N CYS A 67 1.64 18.80 19.61
CA CYS A 67 1.75 19.34 20.97
C CYS A 67 1.41 20.85 21.02
N LEU A 68 1.87 21.62 20.03
CA LEU A 68 1.53 23.04 19.91
C LEU A 68 0.03 23.25 19.64
N ALA A 69 -0.61 22.40 18.83
CA ALA A 69 -2.05 22.46 18.56
C ALA A 69 -2.88 22.19 19.81
N VAL A 70 -2.49 21.21 20.63
CA VAL A 70 -3.15 20.89 21.90
C VAL A 70 -2.97 22.01 22.93
N SER A 71 -1.82 22.69 22.90
CA SER A 71 -1.52 23.80 23.81
C SER A 71 -2.12 25.14 23.38
N ALA A 72 -2.55 25.25 22.12
CA ALA A 72 -3.14 26.47 21.58
C ALA A 72 -4.61 26.62 22.02
N GLN A 73 -5.08 27.87 22.07
CA GLN A 73 -6.48 28.16 22.37
C GLN A 73 -7.41 27.46 21.36
N VAL A 74 -8.42 26.77 21.89
CA VAL A 74 -9.41 26.03 21.09
C VAL A 74 -10.11 26.95 20.10
N GLY A 75 -10.15 26.54 18.83
CA GLY A 75 -10.77 27.31 17.74
C GLY A 75 -9.93 28.46 17.20
N SER A 76 -8.73 28.70 17.73
CA SER A 76 -7.84 29.74 17.22
C SER A 76 -7.25 29.38 15.85
N PHE A 77 -6.93 30.40 15.05
CA PHE A 77 -6.21 30.20 13.77
C PHE A 77 -4.87 29.48 13.96
N LYS A 78 -4.15 29.77 15.06
CA LYS A 78 -2.89 29.10 15.40
C LYS A 78 -3.10 27.60 15.61
N GLN A 79 -4.15 27.22 16.35
CA GLN A 79 -4.49 25.80 16.54
C GLN A 79 -4.76 25.14 15.19
N LEU A 80 -5.57 25.75 14.32
CA LEU A 80 -5.88 25.19 13.01
C LEU A 80 -4.61 25.02 12.13
N LEU A 81 -3.72 26.02 12.14
CA LEU A 81 -2.44 25.95 11.43
C LEU A 81 -1.57 24.79 11.94
N PHE A 82 -1.42 24.66 13.26
CA PHE A 82 -0.65 23.57 13.86
C PHE A 82 -1.29 22.19 13.60
N VAL A 83 -2.61 22.08 13.64
CA VAL A 83 -3.32 20.86 13.23
C VAL A 83 -3.00 20.51 11.78
N GLY A 84 -3.06 21.49 10.86
CA GLY A 84 -2.73 21.26 9.45
C GLY A 84 -1.31 20.75 9.23
N ILE A 85 -0.32 21.39 9.85
CA ILE A 85 1.09 20.97 9.77
C ILE A 85 1.29 19.60 10.41
N SER A 86 0.68 19.37 11.57
CA SER A 86 0.71 18.08 12.26
C SER A 86 0.17 16.95 11.39
N CYS A 87 -1.01 17.16 10.78
CA CYS A 87 -1.65 16.17 9.91
C CYS A 87 -0.75 15.82 8.72
N LEU A 88 -0.19 16.81 8.02
CA LEU A 88 0.67 16.55 6.87
C LEU A 88 1.98 15.85 7.26
N GLY A 89 2.63 16.30 8.34
CA GLY A 89 3.87 15.71 8.83
C GLY A 89 3.69 14.27 9.31
N LEU A 90 2.66 14.01 10.12
CA LEU A 90 2.35 12.66 10.60
C LEU A 90 1.86 11.76 9.47
N TYR A 91 1.09 12.28 8.51
CA TYR A 91 0.70 11.53 7.32
C TYR A 91 1.92 11.05 6.53
N ARG A 92 2.88 11.95 6.26
CA ARG A 92 4.15 11.58 5.58
C ARG A 92 4.93 10.54 6.38
N ALA A 93 5.05 10.73 7.70
CA ALA A 93 5.77 9.81 8.56
C ALA A 93 5.11 8.41 8.61
N ILE A 94 3.78 8.34 8.67
CA ILE A 94 3.02 7.08 8.70
C ILE A 94 3.17 6.31 7.37
N LEU A 95 3.19 7.00 6.23
CA LEU A 95 3.32 6.35 4.92
C LEU A 95 4.58 5.50 4.77
N PHE A 96 5.63 5.73 5.56
CA PHE A 96 6.82 4.85 5.59
C PHE A 96 6.50 3.40 5.95
N VAL A 97 5.33 3.08 6.49
CA VAL A 97 4.88 1.68 6.66
C VAL A 97 4.86 0.91 5.34
N HIS A 98 4.53 1.58 4.21
CA HIS A 98 4.58 1.00 2.88
C HIS A 98 6.01 0.60 2.52
N GLU A 99 6.95 1.52 2.69
CA GLU A 99 8.35 1.26 2.40
C GLU A 99 8.93 0.14 3.27
N ILE A 100 8.58 0.14 4.57
CA ILE A 100 8.99 -0.90 5.50
C ILE A 100 8.49 -2.28 5.05
N ALA A 101 7.28 -2.37 4.51
CA ALA A 101 6.74 -3.63 3.97
C ALA A 101 7.50 -4.15 2.75
N HIS A 102 8.20 -3.27 2.03
CA HIS A 102 8.99 -3.63 0.85
C HIS A 102 10.46 -3.92 1.15
N PHE A 103 10.94 -3.64 2.36
CA PHE A 103 12.31 -3.98 2.73
C PHE A 103 12.53 -5.50 2.70
N LYS A 104 13.75 -5.89 2.29
CA LYS A 104 14.16 -7.30 2.37
C LYS A 104 14.05 -7.78 3.81
N LYS A 105 13.61 -9.02 4.00
CA LYS A 105 13.46 -9.63 5.33
C LYS A 105 14.75 -9.46 6.15
N GLY A 106 14.64 -8.80 7.29
CA GLY A 106 15.75 -8.56 8.21
C GLY A 106 16.60 -7.31 7.92
N ALA A 107 16.34 -6.57 6.85
CA ALA A 107 16.93 -5.26 6.62
C ALA A 107 16.22 -4.17 7.44
N PHE A 108 16.88 -3.04 7.69
CA PHE A 108 16.28 -1.83 8.31
C PHE A 108 15.57 -2.07 9.65
N LYS A 109 15.96 -3.10 10.43
CA LYS A 109 15.29 -3.45 11.70
C LYS A 109 15.18 -2.28 12.68
N VAL A 110 16.28 -1.54 12.86
CA VAL A 110 16.30 -0.37 13.75
C VAL A 110 15.33 0.71 13.27
N PHE A 111 15.28 0.96 11.96
CA PHE A 111 14.33 1.89 11.36
C PHE A 111 12.88 1.47 11.63
N SER A 112 12.53 0.19 11.41
CA SER A 112 11.19 -0.33 11.70
C SER A 112 10.82 -0.24 13.17
N TRP A 113 11.77 -0.45 14.08
CA TRP A 113 11.56 -0.30 15.52
C TRP A 113 11.29 1.16 15.92
N VAL A 114 12.12 2.09 15.45
CA VAL A 114 11.93 3.52 15.71
C VAL A 114 10.63 4.01 15.08
N TRP A 115 10.30 3.56 13.86
CA TRP A 115 9.03 3.87 13.21
C TRP A 115 7.84 3.34 14.01
N ASN A 116 7.91 2.11 14.54
CA ASN A 116 6.85 1.60 15.43
C ASN A 116 6.71 2.46 16.68
N LEU A 117 7.81 2.86 17.32
CA LEU A 117 7.77 3.67 18.52
C LEU A 117 7.13 5.05 18.28
N LEU A 118 7.50 5.71 17.18
CA LEU A 118 7.06 7.07 16.89
C LEU A 118 5.73 7.15 16.13
N CYS A 119 5.36 6.13 15.38
CA CYS A 119 4.16 6.13 14.54
C CYS A 119 3.31 4.86 14.74
N GLY A 120 3.90 3.67 14.58
CA GLY A 120 3.15 2.41 14.62
C GLY A 120 2.30 2.22 15.89
N PHE A 121 2.88 2.33 17.08
CA PHE A 121 2.16 2.18 18.33
C PHE A 121 1.25 3.37 18.64
N PRO A 122 1.69 4.64 18.53
CA PRO A 122 0.81 5.79 18.78
C PRO A 122 -0.45 5.80 17.90
N PHE A 123 -0.35 5.36 16.65
CA PHE A 123 -1.48 5.26 15.72
C PHE A 123 -2.14 3.88 15.68
N MET A 124 -1.72 2.95 16.55
CA MET A 124 -2.24 1.58 16.61
C MET A 124 -2.18 0.82 15.29
N ILE A 125 -1.15 1.12 14.49
CA ILE A 125 -0.81 0.49 13.21
C ILE A 125 0.62 -0.10 13.24
N PRO A 126 0.94 -0.99 14.20
CA PRO A 126 2.26 -1.59 14.26
C PRO A 126 2.58 -2.37 12.98
N VAL A 127 3.87 -2.38 12.58
CA VAL A 127 4.35 -2.91 11.30
C VAL A 127 3.80 -4.31 10.95
N PHE A 128 3.56 -5.19 11.92
CA PHE A 128 3.05 -6.54 11.66
C PHE A 128 1.65 -6.59 11.03
N LEU A 129 0.85 -5.52 11.18
CA LEU A 129 -0.46 -5.38 10.54
C LEU A 129 -0.33 -5.17 9.03
N TYR A 130 0.82 -4.66 8.56
CA TYR A 130 1.00 -4.22 7.19
C TYR A 130 2.01 -5.09 6.43
N HIS A 131 3.18 -5.33 7.03
CA HIS A 131 4.37 -5.86 6.37
C HIS A 131 4.12 -7.12 5.52
N SER A 132 3.54 -8.18 6.09
CA SER A 132 3.36 -9.41 5.31
C SER A 132 2.24 -9.29 4.27
N VAL A 133 1.11 -8.68 4.62
CA VAL A 133 -0.06 -8.69 3.73
C VAL A 133 0.15 -7.78 2.55
N HIS A 134 0.73 -6.59 2.78
CA HIS A 134 1.10 -5.68 1.72
C HIS A 134 2.14 -6.31 0.78
N PHE A 135 3.18 -6.94 1.33
CA PHE A 135 4.18 -7.61 0.51
C PHE A 135 3.59 -8.73 -0.36
N GLU A 136 2.69 -9.55 0.19
CA GLU A 136 2.00 -10.60 -0.57
C GLU A 136 1.07 -10.03 -1.66
N HIS A 137 0.42 -8.88 -1.43
CA HIS A 137 -0.43 -8.21 -2.42
C HIS A 137 0.32 -7.88 -3.72
N HIS A 138 1.60 -7.49 -3.62
CA HIS A 138 2.43 -7.20 -4.81
C HIS A 138 2.92 -8.44 -5.56
N LYS A 139 2.66 -9.65 -5.05
CA LYS A 139 3.04 -10.88 -5.76
C LYS A 139 2.04 -11.17 -6.88
N GLN A 140 2.55 -11.23 -8.11
CA GLN A 140 1.75 -11.46 -9.32
C GLN A 140 0.90 -12.73 -9.26
N ASN A 141 1.36 -13.78 -8.58
CA ASN A 141 0.63 -15.05 -8.45
C ASN A 141 -0.45 -15.04 -7.36
N LEU A 142 -0.51 -14.02 -6.51
CA LEU A 142 -1.51 -13.87 -5.45
C LEU A 142 -2.50 -12.74 -5.74
N TYR A 143 -2.09 -11.74 -6.51
CA TYR A 143 -2.90 -10.58 -6.84
C TYR A 143 -4.30 -10.96 -7.34
N GLY A 144 -5.34 -10.39 -6.72
CA GLY A 144 -6.72 -10.62 -7.10
C GLY A 144 -7.31 -11.99 -6.72
N THR A 145 -6.56 -12.82 -6.00
CA THR A 145 -7.06 -14.09 -5.45
C THR A 145 -7.62 -13.89 -4.04
N ARG A 146 -8.29 -14.91 -3.48
CA ARG A 146 -8.74 -14.89 -2.07
C ARG A 146 -7.61 -14.78 -1.02
N LYS A 147 -6.36 -14.95 -1.45
CA LYS A 147 -5.17 -14.83 -0.59
C LYS A 147 -4.62 -13.40 -0.55
N ASP A 148 -5.22 -12.50 -1.32
CA ASP A 148 -4.87 -11.09 -1.36
C ASP A 148 -5.92 -10.29 -0.57
N GLY A 149 -5.54 -9.81 0.61
CA GLY A 149 -6.43 -9.03 1.46
C GLY A 149 -6.57 -7.56 1.03
N GLU A 150 -5.68 -7.05 0.20
CA GLU A 150 -5.72 -5.64 -0.23
C GLU A 150 -6.46 -5.45 -1.56
N TYR A 151 -6.62 -6.51 -2.35
CA TYR A 151 -7.45 -6.45 -3.54
C TYR A 151 -8.93 -6.63 -3.21
N PHE A 152 -9.72 -5.60 -3.53
CA PHE A 152 -11.17 -5.70 -3.59
C PHE A 152 -11.65 -5.22 -4.97
N PRO A 153 -12.41 -6.02 -5.73
CA PRO A 153 -12.79 -5.69 -7.11
C PRO A 153 -13.92 -4.64 -7.16
N PHE A 154 -13.63 -3.40 -6.75
CA PHE A 154 -14.61 -2.30 -6.71
C PHE A 154 -15.31 -2.08 -8.05
N ALA A 155 -14.60 -2.25 -9.17
CA ALA A 155 -15.14 -2.13 -10.52
C ALA A 155 -16.27 -3.15 -10.79
N LEU A 156 -16.16 -4.36 -10.24
CA LEU A 156 -17.17 -5.42 -10.39
C LEU A 156 -18.28 -5.33 -9.33
N LYS A 157 -17.94 -4.85 -8.12
CA LYS A 157 -18.88 -4.76 -6.99
C LYS A 157 -19.77 -3.52 -7.04
N GLY A 158 -19.34 -2.47 -7.72
CA GLY A 158 -20.10 -1.23 -7.93
C GLY A 158 -19.82 -0.12 -6.92
N ARG A 159 -20.27 1.10 -7.26
CA ARG A 159 -19.93 2.36 -6.57
C ARG A 159 -20.29 2.39 -5.09
N LYS A 160 -21.36 1.69 -4.68
CA LYS A 160 -21.78 1.62 -3.27
C LYS A 160 -20.65 1.13 -2.36
N TRP A 161 -19.88 0.14 -2.80
CA TRP A 161 -18.79 -0.43 -1.99
C TRP A 161 -17.61 0.53 -1.83
N MET A 162 -17.33 1.38 -2.82
CA MET A 162 -16.31 2.43 -2.66
C MET A 162 -16.71 3.43 -1.58
N ILE A 163 -17.98 3.86 -1.57
CA ILE A 163 -18.51 4.77 -0.54
C ILE A 163 -18.44 4.12 0.84
N ILE A 164 -18.89 2.86 0.94
CA ILE A 164 -18.80 2.10 2.20
C ILE A 164 -17.34 2.01 2.68
N HIS A 165 -16.39 1.74 1.78
CA HIS A 165 -14.98 1.65 2.14
C HIS A 165 -14.45 2.98 2.71
N VAL A 166 -14.74 4.11 2.06
CA VAL A 166 -14.35 5.45 2.56
C VAL A 166 -14.99 5.73 3.93
N LEU A 167 -16.27 5.42 4.10
CA LEU A 167 -16.95 5.60 5.39
C LEU A 167 -16.40 4.67 6.48
N PHE A 168 -16.03 3.45 6.12
CA PHE A 168 -15.45 2.48 7.04
C PHE A 168 -14.09 2.94 7.58
N SER A 169 -13.31 3.72 6.82
CA SER A 169 -12.04 4.29 7.29
C SER A 169 -12.18 5.13 8.56
N PHE A 170 -13.34 5.76 8.81
CA PHE A 170 -13.60 6.48 10.06
C PHE A 170 -13.81 5.53 11.26
N LEU A 171 -14.21 4.29 11.00
CA LEU A 171 -14.42 3.26 12.02
C LEU A 171 -13.11 2.52 12.37
N VAL A 172 -12.14 2.47 11.44
CA VAL A 172 -10.85 1.77 11.64
C VAL A 172 -10.12 2.21 12.92
N PRO A 173 -9.95 3.51 13.25
CA PRO A 173 -9.32 3.94 14.49
C PRO A 173 -10.02 3.40 15.75
N ILE A 174 -11.36 3.37 15.74
CA ILE A 174 -12.17 2.86 16.86
C ILE A 174 -11.98 1.35 17.00
N LEU A 175 -11.97 0.61 15.87
CA LEU A 175 -11.74 -0.83 15.87
C LEU A 175 -10.35 -1.18 16.36
N PHE A 176 -9.32 -0.40 16.00
CA PHE A 176 -7.96 -0.61 16.49
C PHE A 176 -7.83 -0.27 17.97
N LEU A 177 -8.46 0.81 18.44
CA LEU A 177 -8.54 1.11 19.87
C LEU A 177 -9.16 -0.05 20.66
N ALA A 178 -10.31 -0.56 20.22
CA ALA A 178 -10.94 -1.73 20.85
C ALA A 178 -10.04 -2.97 20.76
N ARG A 179 -9.45 -3.23 19.59
CA ARG A 179 -8.58 -4.40 19.35
C ARG A 179 -7.36 -4.41 20.26
N PHE A 180 -6.65 -3.30 20.37
CA PHE A 180 -5.39 -3.23 21.11
C PHE A 180 -5.59 -3.00 22.61
N SER A 181 -6.55 -2.16 23.01
CA SER A 181 -6.74 -1.82 24.43
C SER A 181 -7.62 -2.83 25.18
N ILE A 182 -8.55 -3.50 24.49
CA ILE A 182 -9.53 -4.39 25.14
C ILE A 182 -9.35 -5.84 24.69
N LEU A 183 -9.46 -6.11 23.38
CA LEU A 183 -9.50 -7.48 22.88
C LEU A 183 -8.15 -8.20 23.03
N THR A 184 -7.03 -7.46 22.89
CA THR A 184 -5.69 -8.04 23.02
C THR A 184 -5.42 -8.58 24.43
N PRO A 185 -5.64 -7.82 25.53
CA PRO A 185 -5.57 -8.37 26.89
C PRO A 185 -6.49 -9.57 27.11
N LEU A 186 -7.75 -9.49 26.69
CA LEU A 186 -8.71 -10.59 26.85
C LEU A 186 -8.28 -11.86 26.10
N SER A 187 -7.60 -11.71 24.96
CA SER A 187 -7.10 -12.83 24.17
C SER A 187 -6.02 -13.65 24.89
N LEU A 188 -5.35 -13.07 25.91
CA LEU A 188 -4.39 -13.80 26.73
C LEU A 188 -5.06 -14.91 27.56
N MET A 189 -6.34 -14.72 27.91
CA MET A 189 -7.14 -15.67 28.69
C MET A 189 -7.99 -16.60 27.84
N ASN A 190 -8.18 -16.30 26.54
CA ASN A 190 -9.07 -17.03 25.65
C ASN A 190 -8.41 -17.32 24.29
N ILE A 191 -8.02 -18.57 24.08
CA ILE A 191 -7.36 -19.03 22.84
C ILE A 191 -8.23 -18.87 21.59
N ARG A 192 -9.56 -19.00 21.71
CA ARG A 192 -10.47 -18.82 20.57
C ARG A 192 -10.50 -17.37 20.13
N LEU A 193 -10.56 -16.44 21.09
CA LEU A 193 -10.46 -15.01 20.81
C LEU A 193 -9.11 -14.67 20.21
N ARG A 194 -8.01 -15.19 20.76
CA ARG A 194 -6.66 -15.00 20.19
C ARG A 194 -6.59 -15.47 18.75
N ASN A 195 -7.07 -16.68 18.44
CA ASN A 195 -7.08 -17.19 17.07
C ASN A 195 -7.93 -16.31 16.15
N PHE A 196 -9.11 -15.87 16.60
CA PHE A 196 -9.94 -14.94 15.84
C PHE A 196 -9.20 -13.63 15.53
N LEU A 197 -8.59 -13.00 16.53
CA LEU A 197 -7.83 -11.75 16.33
C LEU A 197 -6.65 -11.96 15.38
N MET A 198 -5.94 -13.09 15.48
CA MET A 198 -4.80 -13.38 14.61
C MET A 198 -5.23 -13.67 13.17
N VAL A 199 -6.38 -14.31 12.94
CA VAL A 199 -6.86 -14.61 11.57
C VAL A 199 -7.53 -13.39 10.93
N ARG A 200 -8.30 -12.60 11.69
CA ARG A 200 -9.22 -11.57 11.17
C ARG A 200 -8.84 -10.13 11.48
N MET A 201 -8.09 -9.88 12.56
CA MET A 201 -7.79 -8.53 13.07
C MET A 201 -6.29 -8.31 13.31
N SER A 202 -5.47 -8.99 12.51
CA SER A 202 -4.02 -8.86 12.53
C SER A 202 -3.45 -8.33 11.22
N ALA A 203 -4.28 -7.88 10.30
CA ALA A 203 -3.86 -7.27 9.05
C ALA A 203 -4.73 -6.06 8.72
N LEU A 204 -4.12 -5.02 8.14
CA LEU A 204 -4.85 -3.93 7.51
C LEU A 204 -5.19 -4.38 6.08
N VAL A 205 -6.47 -4.60 5.82
CA VAL A 205 -6.97 -5.20 4.57
C VAL A 205 -8.18 -4.43 4.07
N ILE A 206 -8.42 -4.52 2.76
CA ILE A 206 -9.61 -3.96 2.12
C ILE A 206 -10.70 -5.04 2.04
N ASP A 207 -10.33 -6.28 1.70
CA ASP A 207 -11.25 -7.40 1.68
C ASP A 207 -11.52 -7.92 3.11
N LEU A 208 -12.74 -7.71 3.59
CA LEU A 208 -13.17 -8.15 4.92
C LEU A 208 -13.34 -9.68 5.01
N ASP A 209 -13.44 -10.39 3.89
CA ASP A 209 -13.50 -11.85 3.86
C ASP A 209 -12.11 -12.49 4.03
N TYR A 210 -11.04 -11.68 3.91
CA TYR A 210 -9.67 -12.14 4.06
C TYR A 210 -9.43 -12.85 5.39
N GLN A 211 -8.64 -13.92 5.31
CA GLN A 211 -8.14 -14.67 6.44
C GLN A 211 -6.64 -14.72 6.33
N ARG A 212 -5.95 -14.13 7.30
CA ARG A 212 -4.51 -14.22 7.35
C ARG A 212 -4.14 -15.71 7.52
N PRO A 213 -3.10 -16.24 6.83
CA PRO A 213 -2.69 -17.64 6.99
C PRO A 213 -1.82 -17.84 8.24
N GLU A 214 -2.03 -18.94 8.94
CA GLU A 214 -1.37 -19.25 10.22
C GLU A 214 0.17 -19.22 10.17
N SER A 215 0.74 -19.67 9.05
CA SER A 215 2.18 -19.61 8.76
C SER A 215 2.80 -18.21 8.85
N SER A 216 2.00 -17.14 8.81
CA SER A 216 2.49 -15.76 8.82
C SER A 216 2.68 -15.16 10.22
N TRP A 217 2.19 -15.80 11.29
CA TRP A 217 2.33 -15.28 12.66
C TRP A 217 2.78 -16.30 13.71
N LYS A 218 2.95 -17.59 13.35
CA LYS A 218 3.46 -18.63 14.27
C LYS A 218 4.99 -18.82 14.24
N ASN A 219 5.73 -17.90 13.62
CA ASN A 219 7.21 -17.94 13.59
C ASN A 219 7.82 -17.08 14.69
#